data_AF-X0UDS1-F1
#
_entry.id   AF-X0UDS1-F1
#
_cell.length_a   1.000
_cell.length_b   1.000
_cell.length_c   1.000
_cell.angle_alpha   90.00
_cell.angle_beta   90.00
_cell.angle_gamma   90.00
#
_symmetry.space_group_name_H-M   'P 1'
#
loop_
_entity.id
_entity.type
_entity.pdbx_description
1 polymer ?
#
loop_
_entity_poly.entity_id
_entity_poly.type
_entity_poly.pdbx_seq_one_letter_code
_entity_poly.pdbx_strand_id
1 'polypeptide(L)'
;MTRSYSKDDFCEGGKITILKCSPDYIAAKTHTRKADGTPETVSHRAGKYFTCREAEVADIHQLHRVLSEIGECSDELVIRGKLNPENQTVPDTCVRRAAREKRDEGETVPWFVEQPRLWLMLDFDGVPNPNDLDPTSPEAMEHLRTLLPAEFQDVTCSYSLSSSAGLTGSNL
;
A
#
# COMPACT_ATOMS: atom_id res chain seq x y z
N MET A 1 -27.70 -8.96 4.41
CA MET A 1 -28.03 -7.52 4.32
C MET A 1 -27.18 -6.95 3.20
N THR A 2 -27.72 -6.82 1.99
CA THR A 2 -26.94 -6.43 0.80
C THR A 2 -26.93 -4.91 0.70
N ARG A 3 -25.78 -4.28 0.93
CA ARG A 3 -25.63 -2.83 0.80
C ARG A 3 -25.69 -2.48 -0.69
N SER A 4 -26.64 -1.65 -1.10
CA SER A 4 -26.70 -1.14 -2.47
C SER A 4 -25.63 -0.06 -2.66
N TYR A 5 -24.74 -0.24 -3.62
CA TYR A 5 -23.73 0.75 -4.00
C TYR A 5 -24.31 1.73 -5.02
N SER A 6 -24.14 3.02 -4.76
CA SER A 6 -24.52 4.09 -5.68
C SER A 6 -23.47 4.28 -6.78
N LYS A 7 -23.84 4.96 -7.86
CA LYS A 7 -22.88 5.35 -8.93
C LYS A 7 -21.74 6.21 -8.38
N ASP A 8 -22.02 7.02 -7.36
CA ASP A 8 -21.04 7.86 -6.68
C ASP A 8 -20.03 7.00 -5.90
N ASP A 9 -20.46 5.90 -5.28
CA ASP A 9 -19.56 4.94 -4.61
C ASP A 9 -18.60 4.27 -5.61
N PHE A 10 -19.04 4.00 -6.84
CA PHE A 10 -18.19 3.47 -7.90
C PHE A 10 -17.17 4.49 -8.38
N CYS A 11 -17.57 5.75 -8.56
CA CYS A 11 -16.66 6.83 -8.94
C CYS A 11 -15.62 7.13 -7.84
N GLU A 12 -16.02 7.15 -6.56
CA GLU A 12 -15.08 7.31 -5.45
C GLU A 12 -14.20 6.07 -5.22
N GLY A 13 -14.73 4.87 -5.50
CA GLY A 13 -13.98 3.63 -5.39
C GLY A 13 -12.82 3.51 -6.39
N GLY A 14 -12.88 4.26 -7.49
CA GLY A 14 -11.81 4.43 -8.48
C GLY A 14 -10.75 5.45 -8.07
N LYS A 15 -10.68 5.86 -6.80
CA LYS A 15 -9.59 6.69 -6.30
C LYS A 15 -8.64 5.90 -5.41
N ILE A 16 -7.40 6.35 -5.35
CA ILE A 16 -6.37 5.88 -4.42
C ILE A 16 -5.94 7.06 -3.56
N THR A 17 -5.86 6.85 -2.24
CA THR A 17 -5.34 7.85 -1.32
C THR A 17 -3.86 7.58 -1.06
N ILE A 18 -3.03 8.59 -1.32
CA ILE A 18 -1.58 8.52 -1.27
C ILE A 18 -1.10 9.50 -0.20
N LEU A 19 -0.26 8.99 0.71
CA LEU A 19 0.36 9.77 1.75
C LEU A 19 1.83 9.92 1.44
N LYS A 20 2.34 11.15 1.55
CA LYS A 20 3.76 11.46 1.46
C LYS A 20 4.28 11.83 2.83
N CYS A 21 5.37 11.18 3.23
CA CYS A 21 6.08 11.43 4.47
C CYS A 21 6.60 12.88 4.55
N SER A 22 6.79 13.37 5.76
CA SER A 22 7.55 14.61 5.99
C SER A 22 9.02 14.42 5.58
N PRO A 23 9.77 15.51 5.32
CA PRO A 23 11.21 15.42 5.06
C PRO A 23 11.92 14.56 6.13
N ASP A 24 12.94 13.82 5.71
CA ASP A 24 13.70 12.85 6.51
C ASP A 24 12.97 11.55 6.90
N TYR A 25 11.70 11.38 6.56
CA TYR A 25 10.97 10.13 6.80
C TYR A 25 10.84 9.30 5.51
N ILE A 26 10.79 7.98 5.66
CA ILE A 26 10.67 7.03 4.56
C ILE A 26 9.54 6.04 4.86
N ALA A 27 8.69 5.82 3.88
CA ALA A 27 7.56 4.91 3.93
C ALA A 27 7.98 3.44 3.78
N ALA A 28 9.06 3.18 3.05
CA ALA A 28 9.56 1.85 2.76
C ALA A 28 10.89 1.56 3.48
N LYS A 29 11.18 0.27 3.65
CA LYS A 29 12.49 -0.22 4.07
C LYS A 29 13.42 -0.23 2.85
N THR A 30 14.68 0.15 3.04
CA THR A 30 15.70 0.14 1.98
C THR A 30 16.81 -0.84 2.33
N HIS A 31 17.14 -1.69 1.37
CA HIS A 31 18.27 -2.61 1.47
C HIS A 31 19.41 -2.11 0.58
N THR A 32 20.60 -1.98 1.16
CA THR A 32 21.83 -1.59 0.46
C THR A 32 22.93 -2.59 0.79
N ARG A 33 24.01 -2.57 0.02
CA ARG A 33 25.26 -3.25 0.39
C ARG A 33 26.31 -2.19 0.71
N LYS A 34 27.01 -2.39 1.82
CA LYS A 34 28.18 -1.56 2.15
C LYS A 34 29.33 -1.88 1.19
N ALA A 35 30.38 -1.05 1.24
CA ALA A 35 31.57 -1.23 0.41
C ALA A 35 32.26 -2.59 0.61
N ASP A 36 32.11 -3.21 1.78
CA ASP A 36 32.63 -4.54 2.12
C ASP A 36 31.69 -5.71 1.72
N GLY A 37 30.58 -5.41 1.05
CA GLY A 37 29.58 -6.38 0.61
C GLY A 37 28.56 -6.78 1.67
N THR A 38 28.71 -6.33 2.91
CA THR A 38 27.75 -6.62 3.99
C THR A 38 26.39 -5.97 3.71
N PRO A 39 25.28 -6.69 3.91
CA PRO A 39 23.95 -6.11 3.74
C PRO A 39 23.67 -5.09 4.84
N GLU A 40 23.12 -3.95 4.44
CA GLU A 40 22.63 -2.91 5.32
C GLU A 40 21.13 -2.71 5.07
N THR A 41 20.38 -2.54 6.15
CA THR A 41 18.93 -2.35 6.08
C THR A 41 18.57 -1.09 6.83
N VAL A 42 17.99 -0.14 6.12
CA VAL A 42 17.34 1.03 6.71
C VAL A 42 15.86 0.68 6.87
N SER A 43 15.41 0.52 8.12
CA SER A 43 14.01 0.27 8.43
C SER A 43 13.12 1.43 8.00
N HIS A 44 11.86 1.11 7.66
CA HIS A 44 10.86 2.14 7.41
C HIS A 44 10.71 3.04 8.65
N ARG A 45 10.48 4.33 8.39
CA ARG A 45 10.20 5.34 9.41
C ARG A 45 9.25 6.35 8.77
N ALA A 46 7.97 6.01 8.70
CA ALA A 46 7.00 6.83 7.96
C ALA A 46 6.63 8.15 8.67
N GLY A 47 6.95 8.27 9.96
CA GLY A 47 6.58 9.43 10.76
C GLY A 47 5.10 9.42 11.18
N LYS A 48 4.66 10.52 11.79
CA LYS A 48 3.28 10.72 12.27
C LYS A 48 2.42 11.51 11.30
N TYR A 49 3.05 12.42 10.56
CA TYR A 49 2.41 13.47 9.76
C TYR A 49 2.77 13.33 8.28
N PHE A 50 1.77 13.53 7.43
CA PHE A 50 1.85 13.30 6.00
C PHE A 50 1.20 14.45 5.24
N THR A 51 1.62 14.68 4.00
CA THR A 51 0.74 15.33 3.02
C THR A 51 -0.09 14.27 2.32
N CYS A 52 -1.31 14.63 1.91
CA CYS A 52 -2.27 13.70 1.35
C CYS A 52 -2.69 14.16 -0.05
N ARG A 53 -2.70 13.24 -1.00
CA ARG A 53 -3.27 13.44 -2.34
C ARG A 53 -4.12 12.25 -2.74
N GLU A 54 -5.02 12.46 -3.70
CA GLU A 54 -5.74 11.39 -4.36
C GLU A 54 -5.28 11.24 -5.81
N ALA A 55 -5.27 10.01 -6.30
CA ALA A 55 -5.10 9.71 -7.72
C ALA A 55 -6.32 8.94 -8.21
N GLU A 56 -6.80 9.27 -9.40
CA GLU A 56 -7.88 8.54 -10.07
C GLU A 56 -7.29 7.34 -10.84
N VAL A 57 -7.99 6.21 -10.76
CA VAL A 57 -7.67 4.97 -11.46
C VAL A 57 -8.96 4.34 -11.99
N ALA A 58 -9.05 4.24 -13.31
CA ALA A 58 -10.23 3.68 -13.97
C ALA A 58 -10.15 2.15 -14.12
N ASP A 59 -8.94 1.58 -14.08
CA ASP A 59 -8.68 0.17 -14.37
C ASP A 59 -7.41 -0.36 -13.68
N ILE A 60 -7.19 -1.68 -13.78
CA ILE A 60 -6.04 -2.36 -13.16
C ILE A 60 -4.68 -1.91 -13.72
N HIS A 61 -4.62 -1.45 -14.98
CA HIS A 61 -3.38 -1.00 -15.60
C HIS A 61 -2.98 0.40 -15.12
N GLN A 62 -3.96 1.28 -14.92
CA GLN A 62 -3.75 2.58 -14.29
C GLN A 62 -3.38 2.42 -12.81
N LEU A 63 -4.04 1.50 -12.10
CA LEU A 63 -3.65 1.13 -10.75
C LEU A 63 -2.20 0.65 -10.70
N HIS A 64 -1.81 -0.28 -11.59
CA HIS A 64 -0.43 -0.76 -11.68
C HIS A 64 0.55 0.40 -11.91
N ARG A 65 0.28 1.28 -12.87
CA ARG A 65 1.15 2.44 -13.15
C ARG A 65 1.36 3.32 -11.92
N VAL A 66 0.27 3.69 -11.24
CA VAL A 66 0.34 4.53 -10.03
C VAL A 66 1.13 3.82 -8.91
N LEU A 67 0.91 2.52 -8.73
CA LEU A 67 1.65 1.74 -7.72
C LEU A 67 3.14 1.61 -8.07
N SER A 68 3.49 1.45 -9.34
CA SER A 68 4.89 1.43 -9.80
C SER A 68 5.59 2.76 -9.56
N GLU A 69 4.96 3.88 -9.90
CA GLU A 69 5.49 5.23 -9.65
C GLU A 69 5.71 5.50 -8.15
N ILE A 70 4.75 5.10 -7.32
CA ILE A 70 4.88 5.18 -5.85
C ILE A 70 5.99 4.26 -5.34
N GLY A 71 6.15 3.07 -5.93
CA GLY A 71 7.20 2.11 -5.57
C GLY A 71 8.62 2.64 -5.81
N GLU A 72 8.79 3.61 -6.70
CA GLU A 72 10.05 4.33 -6.92
C GLU A 72 10.29 5.45 -5.89
N CYS A 73 9.25 5.84 -5.14
CA CYS A 73 9.28 6.91 -4.15
C CYS A 73 9.40 6.33 -2.73
N SER A 74 10.59 6.43 -2.12
CA SER A 74 10.83 5.91 -0.76
C SER A 74 10.01 6.60 0.35
N ASP A 75 9.38 7.74 0.07
CA ASP A 75 8.64 8.59 1.00
C ASP A 75 7.13 8.57 0.79
N GLU A 76 6.60 7.71 -0.09
CA GLU A 76 5.15 7.62 -0.37
C GLU A 76 4.57 6.26 0.00
N LEU A 77 3.30 6.25 0.43
CA LEU A 77 2.53 5.03 0.65
C LEU A 77 1.06 5.20 0.28
N VAL A 78 0.42 4.08 -0.04
CA VAL A 78 -1.03 4.01 -0.29
C VAL A 78 -1.78 3.60 0.96
N ILE A 79 -2.96 4.17 1.17
CA ILE A 79 -3.93 3.70 2.16
C ILE A 79 -5.31 3.49 1.51
N ARG A 80 -6.13 2.64 2.15
CA ARG A 80 -7.50 2.38 1.70
C ARG A 80 -8.49 3.45 2.15
N GLY A 81 -8.30 4.08 3.30
CA GLY A 81 -9.21 5.12 3.80
C GLY A 81 -9.18 6.38 2.93
N LYS A 82 -10.28 7.13 2.89
CA LYS A 82 -10.32 8.47 2.28
C LYS A 82 -10.19 9.54 3.35
N LEU A 83 -9.65 10.71 3.00
CA LEU A 83 -9.56 11.84 3.92
C LEU A 83 -10.98 12.22 4.37
N ASN A 84 -11.19 12.36 5.67
CA ASN A 84 -12.48 12.71 6.23
C ASN A 84 -12.88 14.13 5.78
N PRO A 85 -14.04 14.32 5.14
CA PRO A 85 -14.54 15.63 4.74
C PRO A 85 -14.61 16.66 5.86
N GLU A 86 -14.83 16.22 7.09
CA GLU A 86 -14.88 17.11 8.25
C GLU A 86 -13.51 17.74 8.57
N ASN A 87 -12.40 17.14 8.09
CA ASN A 87 -11.05 17.71 8.16
C ASN A 87 -10.67 18.53 6.91
N GLN A 88 -11.49 18.56 5.84
CA GLN A 88 -11.20 19.29 4.60
C GLN A 88 -11.23 20.82 4.75
N THR A 89 -11.52 21.33 5.96
CA THR A 89 -11.52 22.77 6.25
C THR A 89 -10.13 23.39 6.42
N VAL A 90 -9.05 22.58 6.41
CA VAL A 90 -7.69 23.09 6.63
C VAL A 90 -6.77 22.81 5.43
N PRO A 91 -6.76 23.68 4.40
CA PRO A 91 -5.84 23.59 3.26
C PRO A 91 -4.38 23.43 3.70
N ASP A 92 -3.60 22.68 2.93
CA ASP A 92 -2.14 22.53 3.08
C ASP A 92 -1.65 22.04 4.45
N THR A 93 -2.51 21.39 5.24
CA THR A 93 -2.10 20.84 6.54
C THR A 93 -1.63 19.40 6.46
N CYS A 94 -0.58 19.15 7.25
CA CYS A 94 -0.14 17.81 7.57
C CYS A 94 -1.28 17.01 8.22
N VAL A 95 -1.62 15.87 7.62
CA VAL A 95 -2.63 14.95 8.14
C VAL A 95 -1.97 13.85 8.95
N ARG A 96 -2.67 13.33 9.96
CA ARG A 96 -2.22 12.16 10.73
C ARG A 96 -2.84 10.90 10.16
N ARG A 97 -2.03 9.84 9.93
CA ARG A 97 -2.55 8.53 9.53
C ARG A 97 -3.25 7.82 10.71
N ALA A 98 -4.48 8.24 11.01
CA ALA A 98 -5.26 7.71 12.12
C ALA A 98 -6.73 7.46 11.72
N ALA A 99 -7.20 6.23 11.99
CA ALA A 99 -8.58 5.82 11.80
C ALA A 99 -9.46 6.02 13.05
N ARG A 100 -8.89 6.59 14.12
CA ARG A 100 -9.57 6.91 15.37
C ARG A 100 -9.25 8.33 15.78
N GLU A 101 -10.24 9.00 16.35
CA GLU A 101 -10.06 10.29 17.02
C GLU A 101 -9.05 10.17 18.17
N LYS A 102 -8.33 11.26 18.40
CA LYS A 102 -7.53 11.47 19.61
C LYS A 102 -7.97 12.75 20.30
N ARG A 103 -9.02 12.62 21.13
CA ARG A 103 -9.61 13.75 21.85
C ARG A 103 -8.62 14.42 22.81
N ASP A 104 -7.69 13.65 23.35
CA ASP A 104 -6.58 14.12 24.19
C ASP A 104 -5.59 15.03 23.43
N GLU A 105 -5.46 14.83 22.11
CA GLU A 105 -4.68 15.70 21.21
C GLU A 105 -5.54 16.77 20.51
N GLY A 106 -6.79 16.96 20.96
CA GLY A 106 -7.73 17.96 20.42
C GLY A 106 -8.44 17.54 19.12
N GLU A 107 -8.27 16.30 18.66
CA GLU A 107 -8.96 15.78 17.49
C GLU A 107 -10.37 15.33 17.85
N THR A 108 -11.37 15.90 17.18
CA THR A 108 -12.79 15.59 17.40
C THR A 108 -13.36 14.58 16.40
N VAL A 109 -12.62 14.29 15.33
CA VAL A 109 -12.99 13.35 14.27
C VAL A 109 -11.75 12.60 13.76
N PRO A 110 -11.88 11.37 13.23
CA PRO A 110 -10.75 10.68 12.62
C PRO A 110 -10.30 11.38 11.34
N TRP A 111 -8.99 11.34 11.05
CA TRP A 111 -8.41 11.89 9.83
C TRP A 111 -8.86 11.16 8.57
N PHE A 112 -9.00 9.84 8.66
CA PHE A 112 -9.43 9.00 7.54
C PHE A 112 -10.65 8.17 7.92
N VAL A 113 -11.53 7.98 6.94
CA VAL A 113 -12.72 7.12 7.06
C VAL A 113 -12.62 5.96 6.09
N GLU A 114 -13.24 4.84 6.44
CA GLU A 114 -13.35 3.67 5.57
C GLU A 114 -14.07 4.03 4.27
N GLN A 115 -13.47 3.62 3.14
CA GLN A 115 -14.01 3.84 1.80
C GLN A 115 -14.00 2.51 1.05
N PRO A 116 -15.14 2.06 0.50
CA PRO A 116 -15.15 0.98 -0.48
C PRO A 116 -14.22 1.33 -1.65
N ARG A 117 -13.25 0.47 -1.94
CA ARG A 117 -12.31 0.62 -3.07
C ARG A 117 -12.59 -0.46 -4.10
N LEU A 118 -12.31 -0.15 -5.36
CA LEU A 118 -12.36 -1.11 -6.47
C LEU A 118 -11.14 -2.05 -6.51
N TRP A 119 -10.25 -1.93 -5.53
CA TRP A 119 -9.07 -2.76 -5.36
C TRP A 119 -8.98 -3.27 -3.93
N LEU A 120 -8.27 -4.38 -3.78
CA LEU A 120 -7.88 -4.93 -2.49
C LEU A 120 -6.43 -5.39 -2.60
N MET A 121 -5.69 -5.31 -1.50
CA MET A 121 -4.32 -5.80 -1.40
C MET A 121 -4.32 -7.13 -0.68
N LEU A 122 -3.70 -8.13 -1.30
CA LEU A 122 -3.45 -9.45 -0.72
C LEU A 122 -1.98 -9.53 -0.38
N ASP A 123 -1.68 -9.88 0.86
CA ASP A 123 -0.31 -10.03 1.35
C ASP A 123 -0.01 -11.53 1.58
N PHE A 124 1.18 -11.96 1.17
CA PHE A 124 1.58 -13.36 1.21
C PHE A 124 2.84 -13.49 2.06
N ASP A 125 2.68 -14.03 3.26
CA ASP A 125 3.76 -14.30 4.20
C ASP A 125 3.85 -15.79 4.52
N GLY A 126 5.08 -16.28 4.66
CA GLY A 126 5.32 -17.66 5.11
C GLY A 126 4.79 -18.74 4.17
N VAL A 127 4.60 -18.41 2.88
CA VAL A 127 4.16 -19.37 1.87
C VAL A 127 5.29 -20.39 1.64
N PRO A 128 5.00 -21.71 1.67
CA PRO A 128 5.97 -22.72 1.29
C PRO A 128 6.51 -22.46 -0.12
N ASN A 129 7.82 -22.58 -0.32
CA ASN A 129 8.43 -22.42 -1.65
C ASN A 129 8.73 -23.80 -2.26
N PRO A 130 7.79 -24.44 -2.97
CA PRO A 130 8.05 -25.73 -3.58
C PRO A 130 9.12 -25.57 -4.68
N ASN A 131 10.07 -26.49 -4.75
CA ASN A 131 11.11 -26.51 -5.79
C ASN A 131 12.03 -25.27 -5.83
N ASP A 132 12.16 -24.56 -4.71
CA ASP A 132 13.06 -23.40 -4.59
C ASP A 132 12.84 -22.35 -5.70
N LEU A 133 11.57 -22.04 -6.03
CA LEU A 133 11.24 -21.05 -7.06
C LEU A 133 11.90 -19.70 -6.72
N ASP A 134 12.46 -19.07 -7.75
CA ASP A 134 12.92 -17.69 -7.67
C ASP A 134 11.71 -16.77 -7.40
N PRO A 135 11.66 -16.02 -6.28
CA PRO A 135 10.54 -15.16 -5.95
C PRO A 135 10.24 -14.08 -7.01
N THR A 136 11.20 -13.74 -7.87
CA THR A 136 11.06 -12.76 -8.95
C THR A 136 10.49 -13.36 -10.24
N SER A 137 10.39 -14.70 -10.32
CA SER A 137 9.96 -15.40 -11.51
C SER A 137 8.44 -15.34 -11.72
N PRO A 138 7.97 -15.39 -12.99
CA PRO A 138 6.56 -15.58 -13.29
C PRO A 138 5.97 -16.82 -12.60
N GLU A 139 6.71 -17.93 -12.56
CA GLU A 139 6.29 -19.21 -11.98
C GLU A 139 5.96 -19.09 -10.49
N ALA A 140 6.72 -18.29 -9.74
CA ALA A 140 6.41 -17.98 -8.34
C ALA A 140 5.06 -17.25 -8.21
N MET A 141 4.76 -16.31 -9.12
CA MET A 141 3.48 -15.59 -9.12
C MET A 141 2.32 -16.50 -9.50
N GLU A 142 2.52 -17.42 -10.45
CA GLU A 142 1.52 -18.44 -10.78
C GLU A 142 1.23 -19.34 -9.58
N HIS A 143 2.27 -19.79 -8.87
CA HIS A 143 2.11 -20.58 -7.65
C HIS A 143 1.29 -19.83 -6.59
N LEU A 144 1.63 -18.58 -6.27
CA LEU A 144 0.87 -17.77 -5.31
C LEU A 144 -0.59 -17.61 -5.71
N ARG A 145 -0.87 -17.45 -7.01
CA ARG A 145 -2.22 -17.34 -7.54
C ARG A 145 -3.03 -18.63 -7.32
N THR A 146 -2.42 -19.81 -7.41
CA THR A 146 -3.11 -21.08 -7.12
C THR A 146 -3.58 -21.22 -5.66
N LEU A 147 -3.00 -20.46 -4.73
CA LEU A 147 -3.38 -20.47 -3.31
C LEU A 147 -4.62 -19.61 -3.03
N LEU A 148 -5.02 -18.76 -3.98
CA LEU A 148 -6.19 -17.90 -3.84
C LEU A 148 -7.49 -18.63 -4.19
N PRO A 149 -8.64 -18.13 -3.70
CA PRO A 149 -9.96 -18.60 -4.14
C PRO A 149 -10.10 -18.54 -5.67
N ALA A 150 -10.96 -19.40 -6.24
CA ALA A 150 -11.13 -19.54 -7.69
C ALA A 150 -11.47 -18.21 -8.39
N GLU A 151 -12.16 -17.31 -7.70
CA GLU A 151 -12.52 -15.97 -8.15
C GLU A 151 -11.31 -15.07 -8.46
N PHE A 152 -10.12 -15.41 -7.94
CA PHE A 152 -8.87 -14.67 -8.14
C PHE A 152 -7.83 -15.43 -8.98
N GLN A 153 -8.14 -16.64 -9.46
CA GLN A 153 -7.15 -17.46 -10.18
C GLN A 153 -6.99 -17.08 -11.65
N ASP A 154 -8.02 -16.50 -12.27
CA ASP A 154 -8.05 -16.13 -13.70
C ASP A 154 -8.41 -14.65 -13.89
N VAL A 155 -7.73 -13.78 -13.15
CA VAL A 155 -7.92 -12.32 -13.20
C VAL A 155 -6.61 -11.61 -13.51
N THR A 156 -6.71 -10.43 -14.12
CA THR A 156 -5.57 -9.52 -14.24
C THR A 156 -5.29 -8.89 -12.87
N CYS A 157 -4.05 -9.00 -12.41
CA CYS A 157 -3.61 -8.41 -11.15
C CYS A 157 -2.30 -7.65 -11.33
N SER A 158 -2.04 -6.74 -10.39
CA SER A 158 -0.72 -6.12 -10.20
C SER A 158 -0.07 -6.79 -9.00
N TYR A 159 1.22 -7.12 -9.11
CA TYR A 159 2.00 -7.70 -8.02
C TYR A 159 3.29 -6.91 -7.80
N SER A 160 3.81 -7.00 -6.58
CA SER A 160 5.09 -6.43 -6.18
C SER A 160 5.69 -7.30 -5.08
N LEU A 161 7.01 -7.43 -5.06
CA LEU A 161 7.68 -8.05 -3.93
C LEU A 161 7.74 -7.08 -2.76
N SER A 162 7.43 -7.57 -1.56
CA SER A 162 7.64 -6.78 -0.35
C SER A 162 9.14 -6.53 -0.16
N SER A 163 9.48 -5.43 0.53
CA SER A 163 10.89 -5.09 0.81
C SER A 163 11.69 -6.19 1.51
N SER A 164 11.05 -7.19 2.12
CA SER A 164 11.70 -8.29 2.83
C SER A 164 11.51 -9.66 2.18
N ALA A 165 10.84 -9.72 1.03
CA ALA A 165 10.64 -10.95 0.28
C ALA A 165 12.00 -11.57 -0.10
N GLY A 166 12.21 -12.84 0.27
CA GLY A 166 13.45 -13.56 -0.02
C GLY A 166 14.67 -13.19 0.84
N LEU A 167 14.57 -12.24 1.78
CA LEU A 167 15.71 -11.76 2.59
C LEU A 167 15.86 -12.44 3.96
N THR A 168 14.97 -13.37 4.30
CA THR A 168 15.04 -14.13 5.56
C THR A 168 15.17 -15.63 5.26
N GLY A 169 16.03 -16.34 6.00
CA GLY A 169 16.37 -17.74 5.73
C GLY A 169 17.66 -17.92 4.91
N SER A 170 17.96 -19.15 4.50
CA SER A 170 19.18 -19.60 3.79
C SER A 170 19.37 -19.05 2.37
N ASN A 171 18.72 -17.94 2.03
CA ASN A 171 18.67 -17.35 0.69
C ASN A 171 19.52 -16.06 0.56
N LEU A 172 20.47 -15.86 1.47
CA LEU A 172 21.47 -14.77 1.44
C LEU A 172 22.90 -15.33 1.42
#